data_AF-A0A7D4E191-F1
#
_entry.id   AF-A0A7D4E191-F1
#
_cell.length_a   1.000
_cell.length_b   1.000
_cell.length_c   1.000
_cell.angle_alpha   90.00
_cell.angle_beta   90.00
_cell.angle_gamma   90.00
#
_symmetry.space_group_name_H-M   'P 1'
#
loop_
_entity.id
_entity.type
_entity.pdbx_description
1 polymer ?
#
loop_
_entity_poly.entity_id
_entity_poly.type
_entity_poly.pdbx_seq_one_letter_code
_entity_poly.pdbx_strand_id
1 'polypeptide(L)'
;MDARAQQIRASGLSFSLLAGAFRFLGWLNGGAALVLTGFSLGVVGGEIAASDLQLPLALLLGGLLAACLGILFAYLAQVSLLRQGYTGHLTRAHWPAQLLAMFCYLISALAFCAACWLAAGQAITDAPQTTTAYARR
;
A
#
# COMPACT_ATOMS: atom_id res chain seq x y z
N MET A 1 -31.15 -1.30 24.62
CA MET A 1 -30.25 -1.70 23.53
C MET A 1 -29.14 -2.54 24.14
N ASP A 2 -28.93 -3.77 23.66
CA ASP A 2 -27.92 -4.67 24.23
C ASP A 2 -26.51 -4.16 23.94
N ALA A 3 -25.74 -3.88 25.00
CA ALA A 3 -24.36 -3.38 24.89
C ALA A 3 -23.46 -4.28 24.02
N ARG A 4 -23.71 -5.60 24.01
CA ARG A 4 -23.03 -6.56 23.14
C ARG A 4 -23.30 -6.34 21.66
N ALA A 5 -24.54 -6.05 21.28
CA ALA A 5 -24.91 -5.79 19.89
C ALA A 5 -24.32 -4.47 19.38
N GLN A 6 -24.10 -3.49 20.26
CA GLN A 6 -23.41 -2.24 19.95
C GLN A 6 -21.91 -2.48 19.70
N GLN A 7 -21.26 -3.28 20.55
CA GLN A 7 -19.83 -3.57 20.45
C GLN A 7 -19.47 -4.37 19.18
N ILE A 8 -20.30 -5.35 18.78
CA ILE A 8 -20.11 -6.13 17.54
C ILE A 8 -20.28 -5.24 16.29
N ARG A 9 -21.26 -4.33 16.29
CA ARG A 9 -21.45 -3.39 15.19
C ARG A 9 -20.29 -2.41 15.06
N ALA A 10 -19.83 -1.86 16.19
CA ALA A 10 -18.70 -0.93 16.20
C ALA A 10 -17.40 -1.60 15.69
N SER A 11 -17.11 -2.83 16.09
CA SER A 11 -15.93 -3.57 15.60
C SER A 11 -16.03 -3.93 14.12
N GLY A 12 -17.22 -4.29 13.64
CA GLY A 12 -17.49 -4.54 12.22
C GLY A 12 -17.27 -3.31 11.34
N LEU A 13 -17.73 -2.13 11.78
CA LEU A 13 -17.53 -0.88 11.07
C LEU A 13 -16.05 -0.49 10.98
N SER A 14 -15.33 -0.54 12.11
CA SER A 14 -13.89 -0.24 12.14
C SER A 14 -13.08 -1.16 11.24
N PHE A 15 -13.40 -2.46 11.19
CA PHE A 15 -12.77 -3.40 10.28
C PHE A 15 -13.08 -3.08 8.82
N SER A 16 -14.34 -2.78 8.48
CA SER A 16 -14.74 -2.44 7.11
C SER A 16 -14.01 -1.20 6.59
N LEU A 17 -13.86 -0.17 7.41
CA LEU A 17 -13.09 1.03 7.07
C LEU A 17 -11.61 0.72 6.85
N LEU A 18 -11.00 -0.07 7.74
CA LEU A 18 -9.59 -0.45 7.64
C LEU A 18 -9.33 -1.33 6.42
N ALA A 19 -10.18 -2.31 6.16
CA ALA A 19 -10.12 -3.16 4.96
C ALA A 19 -10.29 -2.34 3.68
N GLY A 20 -11.20 -1.35 3.69
CA GLY A 20 -11.37 -0.38 2.60
C GLY A 20 -10.09 0.42 2.35
N ALA A 21 -9.44 0.92 3.40
CA ALA A 21 -8.19 1.66 3.30
C ALA A 21 -7.04 0.81 2.73
N PHE A 22 -6.90 -0.45 3.18
CA PHE A 22 -5.93 -1.38 2.60
C PHE A 22 -6.22 -1.73 1.14
N ARG A 23 -7.50 -1.89 0.78
CA ARG A 23 -7.90 -2.13 -0.61
C ARG A 23 -7.53 -0.96 -1.50
N PHE A 24 -7.73 0.27 -1.02
CA PHE A 24 -7.30 1.48 -1.73
C PHE A 24 -5.77 1.51 -1.92
N LEU A 25 -4.99 1.25 -0.87
CA LEU A 25 -3.53 1.18 -0.97
C LEU A 25 -3.05 0.05 -1.88
N GLY A 26 -3.73 -1.11 -1.87
CA GLY A 26 -3.44 -2.21 -2.77
C GLY A 26 -3.67 -1.83 -4.24
N TRP A 27 -4.74 -1.09 -4.53
CA TRP A 27 -4.99 -0.54 -5.87
C TRP A 27 -3.96 0.51 -6.27
N LEU A 28 -3.56 1.40 -5.37
CA LEU A 28 -2.52 2.40 -5.65
C LEU A 28 -1.17 1.75 -5.95
N ASN A 29 -0.68 0.91 -5.03
CA ASN A 29 0.62 0.25 -5.17
C ASN A 29 0.63 -0.73 -6.35
N GLY A 30 -0.40 -1.58 -6.49
CA GLY A 30 -0.51 -2.54 -7.57
C GLY A 30 -0.75 -1.90 -8.94
N GLY A 31 -1.61 -0.89 -9.01
CA GLY A 31 -1.88 -0.14 -10.24
C GLY A 31 -0.65 0.60 -10.75
N ALA A 32 0.05 1.31 -9.86
CA ALA A 32 1.30 1.98 -10.22
C ALA A 32 2.40 0.98 -10.62
N ALA A 33 2.51 -0.17 -9.94
CA ALA A 33 3.46 -1.21 -10.33
C ALA A 33 3.16 -1.75 -11.74
N LEU A 34 1.89 -2.01 -12.06
CA LEU A 34 1.50 -2.45 -13.41
C LEU A 34 1.86 -1.41 -14.48
N VAL A 35 1.62 -0.13 -14.22
CA VAL A 35 2.00 0.94 -15.13
C VAL A 35 3.50 0.95 -15.38
N LEU A 36 4.33 0.94 -14.32
CA LEU A 36 5.78 0.92 -14.46
C LEU A 36 6.28 -0.35 -15.16
N THR A 37 5.69 -1.52 -14.90
CA THR A 37 6.04 -2.73 -15.66
C THR A 37 5.71 -2.60 -17.15
N GLY A 38 4.59 -1.96 -17.50
CA GLY A 38 4.23 -1.69 -18.89
C GLY A 38 5.24 -0.79 -19.60
N PHE A 39 5.78 0.20 -18.89
CA PHE A 39 6.91 1.01 -19.38
C PHE A 39 8.17 0.17 -19.56
N SER A 40 8.55 -0.65 -18.56
CA SER A 40 9.75 -1.52 -18.65
C SER A 40 9.68 -2.59 -19.74
N LEU A 41 8.48 -3.09 -20.06
CA LEU A 41 8.24 -4.04 -21.15
C LEU A 41 8.22 -3.37 -22.54
N GLY A 42 8.35 -2.04 -22.61
CA GLY A 42 8.29 -1.30 -23.87
C GLY A 42 6.89 -1.19 -24.47
N VAL A 43 5.83 -1.59 -23.76
CA VAL A 43 4.43 -1.51 -24.23
C VAL A 43 4.02 -0.06 -24.48
N VAL A 44 4.60 0.88 -23.72
CA VAL A 44 4.27 2.32 -23.79
C VAL A 44 5.29 3.13 -24.62
N GLY A 45 6.29 2.50 -25.23
CA GLY A 45 7.17 3.16 -26.21
C GLY A 45 8.11 4.24 -25.67
N GLY A 46 8.51 4.18 -24.39
CA GLY A 46 9.52 5.06 -23.81
C GLY A 46 10.90 4.41 -23.78
N GLU A 47 11.91 5.06 -24.36
CA GLU A 47 13.33 4.69 -24.18
C GLU A 47 13.83 5.13 -22.80
N ILE A 48 13.30 4.51 -21.75
CA ILE A 48 13.80 4.68 -20.38
C ILE A 48 14.67 3.46 -20.10
N ALA A 49 15.92 3.67 -19.68
CA ALA A 49 16.81 2.57 -19.31
C ALA A 49 16.16 1.74 -18.18
N ALA A 50 15.85 0.48 -18.46
CA ALA A 50 15.07 -0.39 -17.58
C ALA A 50 15.65 -0.53 -16.15
N SER A 51 16.94 -0.26 -15.95
CA SER A 51 17.59 -0.30 -14.64
C SER A 51 17.10 0.78 -13.68
N ASP A 52 16.69 1.95 -14.17
CA ASP A 52 16.34 3.07 -13.29
C ASP A 52 14.93 2.94 -12.70
N LEU A 53 14.08 2.14 -13.36
CA LEU A 53 12.70 1.88 -12.94
C LEU A 53 12.57 0.74 -11.92
N GLN A 54 13.64 -0.02 -11.68
CA GLN A 54 13.63 -1.19 -10.78
C GLN A 54 13.38 -0.79 -9.32
N LEU A 55 13.96 0.33 -8.88
CA LEU A 55 13.89 0.76 -7.49
C LEU A 55 12.49 1.31 -7.11
N PRO A 56 11.84 2.17 -7.93
CA PRO A 56 10.43 2.51 -7.76
C PRO A 56 9.50 1.29 -7.80
N LEU A 57 9.75 0.34 -8.72
CA LEU A 57 8.95 -0.87 -8.85
C LEU A 57 9.05 -1.75 -7.58
N ALA A 58 10.26 -1.95 -7.07
CA ALA A 58 10.49 -2.72 -5.85
C ALA A 58 9.78 -2.11 -4.63
N LEU A 59 9.79 -0.77 -4.52
CA LEU A 59 9.06 -0.07 -3.46
C LEU A 59 7.55 -0.27 -3.56
N LEU A 60 6.97 -0.22 -4.76
CA LEU A 60 5.54 -0.45 -4.96
C LEU A 60 5.12 -1.89 -4.66
N LEU A 61 5.93 -2.87 -5.07
CA LEU A 61 5.70 -4.27 -4.74
C LEU A 61 5.84 -4.52 -3.22
N GLY A 62 6.85 -3.91 -2.59
CA GLY A 62 7.01 -3.93 -1.14
C GLY A 62 5.81 -3.31 -0.42
N GLY A 63 5.31 -2.19 -0.91
CA GLY A 63 4.11 -1.53 -0.42
C GLY A 63 2.85 -2.39 -0.59
N LEU A 64 2.70 -3.06 -1.73
CA LEU A 64 1.61 -4.01 -1.98
C LEU A 64 1.65 -5.20 -1.02
N LEU A 65 2.83 -5.80 -0.82
CA LEU A 65 3.02 -6.89 0.14
C LEU A 65 2.69 -6.44 1.57
N ALA A 66 3.14 -5.24 1.96
CA ALA A 66 2.80 -4.67 3.26
C ALA A 66 1.28 -4.47 3.43
N ALA A 67 0.57 -4.04 2.38
CA ALA A 67 -0.90 -3.95 2.41
C ALA A 67 -1.57 -5.32 2.59
N CYS A 68 -1.07 -6.37 1.91
CA CYS A 68 -1.55 -7.74 2.07
C CYS A 68 -1.28 -8.30 3.47
N LEU A 69 -0.12 -8.04 4.07
CA LEU A 69 0.16 -8.44 5.44
C LEU A 69 -0.73 -7.67 6.43
N GLY A 70 -0.93 -6.37 6.20
CA GLY A 70 -1.76 -5.52 7.04
C GLY A 70 -3.22 -5.98 7.10
N ILE A 71 -3.79 -6.40 5.96
CA ILE A 71 -5.17 -6.92 5.94
C ILE A 71 -5.29 -8.28 6.65
N LEU A 72 -4.25 -9.13 6.58
CA LEU A 72 -4.19 -10.39 7.32
C LEU A 72 -4.18 -10.14 8.84
N PHE A 73 -3.39 -9.18 9.31
CA PHE A 73 -3.37 -8.81 10.72
C PHE A 73 -4.66 -8.13 11.19
N ALA A 74 -5.28 -7.31 10.34
CA ALA A 74 -6.60 -6.73 10.61
C ALA A 74 -7.67 -7.82 10.74
N TYR A 75 -7.63 -8.86 9.90
CA TYR A 75 -8.52 -10.02 9.99
C TYR A 75 -8.31 -10.80 11.29
N LEU A 76 -7.06 -11.07 11.67
CA LEU A 76 -6.75 -11.75 12.93
C LEU A 76 -7.25 -10.96 14.15
N ALA A 77 -7.10 -9.63 14.14
CA ALA A 77 -7.64 -8.75 15.18
C ALA A 77 -9.18 -8.84 15.25
N GLN A 78 -9.86 -8.89 14.11
CA GLN A 78 -11.32 -9.04 14.06
C GLN A 78 -11.77 -10.40 14.61
N VAL A 79 -11.10 -11.48 14.22
CA VAL A 79 -11.39 -12.85 14.72
C VAL A 79 -11.19 -12.91 16.23
N SER A 80 -10.14 -12.28 16.77
CA SER A 80 -9.93 -12.27 18.23
C SER A 80 -11.01 -11.48 18.97
N LEU A 81 -11.45 -10.34 18.41
CA LEU A 81 -12.55 -9.54 18.98
C LEU A 81 -13.88 -10.29 18.96
N LEU A 82 -14.19 -11.00 17.85
CA LEU A 82 -15.36 -11.87 17.75
C LEU A 82 -15.31 -12.96 18.83
N ARG A 83 -14.17 -13.63 18.99
CA ARG A 83 -13.98 -14.67 20.01
C ARG A 83 -14.19 -14.13 21.42
N GLN A 84 -13.68 -12.94 21.73
CA GLN A 84 -13.86 -12.27 23.03
C GLN A 84 -15.33 -11.89 23.27
N GLY A 85 -16.06 -11.47 22.24
CA GLY A 85 -17.49 -11.20 22.31
C GLY A 85 -18.32 -12.44 22.66
N TYR A 86 -17.92 -13.62 22.17
CA TYR A 86 -18.56 -14.90 22.49
C TYR A 86 -18.19 -15.43 23.89
N THR A 87 -16.92 -15.35 24.29
CA THR A 87 -16.45 -15.90 25.58
C THR A 87 -16.67 -14.97 26.77
N GLY A 88 -17.01 -13.69 26.54
CA GLY A 88 -17.31 -12.72 27.61
C GLY A 88 -16.08 -12.20 28.37
N HIS A 89 -14.87 -12.66 28.04
CA HIS A 89 -13.62 -12.17 28.62
C HIS A 89 -12.98 -11.10 27.73
N LEU A 90 -12.86 -9.88 28.25
CA LEU A 90 -12.16 -8.77 27.63
C LEU A 90 -10.64 -8.96 27.79
N THR A 91 -10.00 -9.65 26.84
CA THR A 91 -8.54 -9.73 26.80
C THR A 91 -7.99 -8.68 25.82
N ARG A 92 -6.89 -8.00 26.17
CA ARG A 92 -6.21 -7.04 25.27
C ARG A 92 -5.43 -7.71 24.13
N ALA A 93 -5.68 -8.98 23.83
CA ALA A 93 -4.94 -9.77 22.84
C ALA A 93 -5.09 -9.25 21.39
N HIS A 94 -6.11 -8.43 21.10
CA HIS A 94 -6.34 -7.85 19.76
C HIS A 94 -5.40 -6.65 19.46
N TRP A 95 -4.90 -5.97 20.49
CA TRP A 95 -4.04 -4.78 20.35
C TRP A 95 -2.77 -4.99 19.53
N PRO A 96 -1.95 -6.04 19.74
CA PRO A 96 -0.73 -6.22 18.97
C PRO A 96 -1.00 -6.45 17.47
N ALA A 97 -2.02 -7.24 17.13
CA ALA A 97 -2.40 -7.47 15.74
C ALA A 97 -2.89 -6.18 15.06
N GLN A 98 -3.65 -5.36 15.78
CA GLN A 98 -4.16 -4.10 15.24
C GLN A 98 -3.07 -3.03 15.09
N LEU A 99 -2.11 -2.95 16.03
CA LEU A 99 -0.93 -2.11 15.89
C LEU A 99 -0.09 -2.54 14.68
N LEU A 100 0.14 -3.84 14.52
CA LEU A 100 0.92 -4.36 13.40
C LEU A 100 0.25 -4.08 12.06
N ALA A 101 -1.09 -4.21 11.98
CA ALA A 101 -1.84 -3.76 10.82
C ALA A 101 -1.62 -2.26 10.55
N MET A 102 -1.72 -1.40 11.57
CA MET A 102 -1.47 0.04 11.41
C MET A 102 -0.05 0.35 10.91
N PHE A 103 0.96 -0.36 11.42
CA PHE A 103 2.33 -0.24 10.92
C PHE A 103 2.45 -0.66 9.46
N CYS A 104 1.87 -1.80 9.08
CA CYS A 104 1.83 -2.25 7.68
C CYS A 104 1.15 -1.23 6.75
N TYR A 105 0.08 -0.57 7.22
CA TYR A 105 -0.59 0.49 6.49
C TYR A 105 0.35 1.68 6.24
N LEU A 106 1.02 2.17 7.29
CA LEU A 106 1.96 3.29 7.19
C LEU A 106 3.13 2.96 6.26
N ILE A 107 3.70 1.75 6.36
CA ILE A 107 4.78 1.29 5.49
C ILE A 107 4.33 1.27 4.04
N SER A 108 3.13 0.75 3.77
CA SER A 108 2.58 0.69 2.41
C SER A 108 2.31 2.09 1.81
N ALA A 109 1.81 3.04 2.63
CA ALA A 109 1.62 4.42 2.21
C ALA A 109 2.96 5.13 1.93
N LEU A 110 3.95 4.96 2.81
CA LEU A 110 5.28 5.54 2.66
C LEU A 110 6.00 4.97 1.45
N ALA A 111 5.88 3.66 1.19
CA ALA A 111 6.45 3.02 0.02
C ALA A 111 5.87 3.59 -1.28
N PHE A 112 4.55 3.81 -1.33
CA PHE A 112 3.90 4.48 -2.46
C PHE A 112 4.42 5.91 -2.66
N CYS A 113 4.44 6.73 -1.59
CA CYS A 113 4.94 8.10 -1.66
C CYS A 113 6.42 8.16 -2.10
N ALA A 114 7.26 7.26 -1.57
CA ALA A 114 8.67 7.17 -1.94
C ALA A 114 8.85 6.76 -3.40
N ALA A 115 8.08 5.77 -3.87
CA ALA A 115 8.10 5.35 -5.27
C ALA A 115 7.66 6.48 -6.21
N CYS A 116 6.59 7.21 -5.87
CA CYS A 116 6.15 8.37 -6.63
C CYS A 116 7.20 9.48 -6.66
N TRP A 117 7.85 9.75 -5.52
CA TRP A 117 8.89 10.76 -5.43
C TRP A 117 10.11 10.41 -6.30
N LEU A 118 10.56 9.16 -6.23
CA LEU A 118 11.69 8.67 -7.02
C LEU A 118 11.37 8.65 -8.51
N ALA A 119 10.18 8.16 -8.89
CA ALA A 119 9.74 8.17 -10.28
C ALA A 119 9.65 9.60 -10.86
N ALA A 120 9.15 10.56 -10.07
CA ALA A 120 9.14 11.96 -10.47
C ALA A 120 10.54 12.57 -10.56
N GLY A 121 11.44 12.21 -9.63
CA GLY A 121 12.84 12.61 -9.65
C GLY A 121 13.56 12.16 -10.93
N GLN A 122 13.39 10.90 -11.33
CA GLN A 122 13.98 10.38 -12.57
C GLN A 122 13.41 11.07 -13.82
N ALA A 123 12.12 11.36 -13.84
CA ALA A 123 11.51 12.10 -14.95
C ALA A 123 12.09 13.51 -15.13
N ILE A 124 12.55 14.15 -14.05
CA ILE A 124 13.18 15.48 -14.10
C ILE A 124 14.63 15.37 -14.60
N THR A 125 15.37 14.33 -14.21
CA THR A 125 16.76 14.13 -14.66
C THR A 125 16.84 13.66 -16.12
N ASP A 126 15.82 12.95 -16.61
CA ASP A 126 15.72 12.52 -18.03
C ASP A 126 15.19 13.63 -18.96
N ALA A 127 14.57 14.68 -18.42
CA ALA A 127 14.19 15.89 -19.17
C ALA A 127 15.45 16.75 -19.48
N PRO A 128 15.60 17.34 -20.68
CA PRO A 128 16.48 16.71 -21.66
C PRO A 128 17.87 17.34 -21.81
N GLN A 129 18.87 16.47 -22.02
CA GLN A 129 20.04 16.71 -22.89
C GLN A 129 19.65 16.83 -24.39
N THR A 130 18.36 16.72 -24.75
CA THR A 130 17.89 16.89 -26.14
C THR A 130 17.81 18.35 -26.59
N THR A 131 17.82 19.33 -25.68
CA THR A 131 17.88 20.77 -26.04
C THR A 131 19.28 21.25 -26.41
N THR A 132 20.35 20.58 -25.96
CA THR A 132 21.74 20.97 -26.31
C THR A 132 22.19 20.39 -27.66
N ALA A 133 21.52 19.36 -28.18
CA ALA A 133 21.84 18.79 -29.50
C ALA A 133 21.33 19.65 -30.68
N TYR A 134 20.25 20.42 -30.51
CA TYR A 134 19.73 21.31 -31.56
C TYR A 134 20.47 22.66 -31.64
N ALA A 135 21.24 23.05 -30.63
CA ALA A 135 21.99 24.30 -30.60
C ALA A 135 23.37 24.23 -31.30
N ARG A 136 23.72 23.09 -31.90
CA ARG A 136 25.05 22.85 -32.50
C ARG A 136 25.01 22.64 -34.02
N ARG A 137 24.01 23.21 -34.71
CA ARG A 137 23.94 23.16 -36.18
C ARG A 137 23.85 24.54 -36.78
#